data_AF-A0A9P0JH61-F1
#
_entry.id   AF-A0A9P0JH61-F1
#
_cell.length_a   1.000
_cell.length_b   1.000
_cell.length_c   1.000
_cell.angle_alpha   90.00
_cell.angle_beta   90.00
_cell.angle_gamma   90.00
#
_symmetry.space_group_name_H-M   'P 1'
#
loop_
_entity.id
_entity.type
_entity.pdbx_description
1 polymer ?
#
loop_
_entity_poly.entity_id
_entity_poly.type
_entity_poly.pdbx_seq_one_letter_code
_entity_poly.pdbx_strand_id
1 'polypeptide(L)'
;MSESRANLEPGEKPWYVGWSNCNENSGKVLQQYYSKPYFLGNNSEDIALSWIFMGGPGFGAQMHVDNVHYPSWQAQLKGKKLWRLAPPPECYLSCHKMEVIVEPGEIIAVDTNKWYHQTIVLPGEISITIGAEFD
;
A
#
# COMPACT_ATOMS: atom_id res chain seq x y z
N MET A 1 15.47 -10.85 13.81
CA MET A 1 16.13 -10.10 12.72
C MET A 1 17.32 -9.37 13.34
N SER A 2 18.49 -9.38 12.70
CA SER A 2 19.65 -8.60 13.18
C SER A 2 19.42 -7.10 12.97
N GLU A 3 20.16 -6.27 13.71
CA GLU A 3 20.14 -4.82 13.57
C GLU A 3 20.60 -4.36 12.18
N SER A 4 21.69 -4.93 11.67
CA SER A 4 22.20 -4.69 10.30
C SER A 4 21.12 -4.90 9.24
N ARG A 5 20.38 -6.01 9.35
CA ARG A 5 19.29 -6.34 8.44
C ARG A 5 18.09 -5.42 8.63
N ALA A 6 17.73 -5.09 9.87
CA ALA A 6 16.65 -4.14 10.15
C ALA A 6 16.94 -2.76 9.52
N ASN A 7 18.19 -2.33 9.55
CA ASN A 7 18.66 -1.08 8.95
C ASN A 7 18.88 -1.15 7.43
N LEU A 8 18.62 -2.31 6.79
CA LEU A 8 18.81 -2.53 5.35
C LEU A 8 20.26 -2.25 4.90
N GLU A 9 21.24 -2.61 5.72
CA GLU A 9 22.65 -2.41 5.38
C GLU A 9 23.06 -3.18 4.10
N PRO A 10 23.98 -2.63 3.28
CA PRO A 10 24.43 -3.30 2.06
C PRO A 10 24.94 -4.73 2.30
N GLY A 11 24.45 -5.68 1.51
CA GLY A 11 24.81 -7.10 1.63
C GLY A 11 23.85 -7.93 2.48
N GLU A 12 22.95 -7.30 3.24
CA GLU A 12 21.90 -7.98 3.98
C GLU A 12 20.72 -8.39 3.08
N LYS A 13 19.97 -9.41 3.52
CA LYS A 13 18.76 -9.84 2.81
C LYS A 13 17.64 -8.81 3.02
N PRO A 14 16.93 -8.38 1.96
CA PRO A 14 15.83 -7.44 2.09
C PRO A 14 14.70 -7.99 2.98
N TRP A 15 13.86 -7.09 3.45
CA TRP A 15 12.64 -7.42 4.16
C TRP A 15 11.52 -6.47 3.73
N TYR A 16 10.31 -6.98 3.80
CA TYR A 16 9.08 -6.23 3.56
C TYR A 16 8.02 -6.76 4.53
N VAL A 17 7.32 -5.85 5.20
CA VAL A 17 6.29 -6.15 6.18
C VAL A 17 5.03 -5.38 5.84
N GLY A 18 3.88 -6.03 5.99
CA GLY A 18 2.57 -5.40 6.04
C GLY A 18 1.98 -5.64 7.42
N TRP A 19 1.44 -4.59 8.03
CA TRP A 19 0.78 -4.67 9.33
C TRP A 19 -0.61 -4.06 9.22
N SER A 20 -1.61 -4.84 9.62
CA SER A 20 -2.99 -4.37 9.79
C SER A 20 -3.24 -4.11 11.26
N ASN A 21 -3.80 -2.95 11.57
CA ASN A 21 -4.11 -2.59 12.95
C ASN A 21 -5.48 -3.12 13.38
N CYS A 22 -5.48 -4.18 14.18
CA CYS A 22 -6.70 -4.71 14.80
C CYS A 22 -7.01 -4.11 16.18
N ASN A 23 -6.21 -3.15 16.66
CA ASN A 23 -6.34 -2.55 17.98
C ASN A 23 -6.85 -1.11 17.89
N GLU A 24 -8.05 -0.86 18.44
CA GLU A 24 -8.70 0.46 18.38
C GLU A 24 -7.86 1.59 18.97
N ASN A 25 -7.18 1.35 20.10
CA ASN A 25 -6.37 2.39 20.75
C ASN A 25 -5.18 2.78 19.88
N SER A 26 -4.51 1.80 19.30
CA SER A 26 -3.42 2.04 18.33
C SER A 26 -3.94 2.74 17.08
N GLY A 27 -5.19 2.45 16.68
CA GLY A 27 -5.82 3.05 15.50
C GLY A 27 -6.07 4.53 15.71
N LYS A 28 -6.64 4.88 16.86
CA LYS A 28 -6.84 6.27 17.28
C LYS A 28 -5.55 7.07 17.35
N VAL A 29 -4.44 6.45 17.76
CA VAL A 29 -3.13 7.13 17.76
C VAL A 29 -2.63 7.34 16.34
N LEU A 30 -2.73 6.35 15.46
CA LEU A 30 -2.28 6.48 14.06
C LEU A 30 -3.09 7.52 13.28
N GLN A 31 -4.40 7.57 13.50
CA GLN A 31 -5.31 8.56 12.91
C GLN A 31 -4.98 10.01 13.32
N GLN A 32 -4.11 10.25 14.30
CA GLN A 32 -3.63 11.61 14.60
C GLN A 32 -2.59 12.10 13.59
N TYR A 33 -1.96 11.20 12.83
CA TYR A 33 -0.86 11.52 11.92
C TYR A 33 -1.28 11.63 10.45
N TYR A 34 -2.50 11.22 10.11
CA TYR A 34 -3.03 11.32 8.77
C TYR A 34 -4.54 11.54 8.81
N SER A 35 -5.08 12.06 7.71
CA SER A 35 -6.52 12.18 7.49
C SER A 35 -6.90 11.42 6.24
N LYS A 36 -8.19 11.10 6.10
CA LYS A 36 -8.79 10.64 4.84
C LYS A 36 -8.26 11.48 3.65
N PRO A 37 -7.91 10.85 2.52
CA PRO A 37 -7.50 11.56 1.31
C PRO A 37 -8.50 12.65 0.88
N TYR A 38 -7.98 13.82 0.47
CA TYR A 38 -8.76 15.03 0.17
C TYR A 38 -9.78 14.88 -0.97
N PHE A 39 -9.57 13.90 -1.86
CA PHE A 39 -10.43 13.66 -3.02
C PHE A 39 -11.57 12.67 -2.71
N LEU A 40 -11.57 12.02 -1.54
CA LEU A 40 -12.68 11.17 -1.11
C LEU A 40 -13.81 12.05 -0.58
N GLY A 41 -15.04 11.69 -0.93
CA GLY A 41 -16.22 12.48 -0.57
C GLY A 41 -16.38 12.61 0.94
N ASN A 42 -16.99 13.69 1.42
CA ASN A 42 -17.19 13.90 2.86
C ASN A 42 -17.95 12.75 3.55
N ASN A 43 -18.83 12.08 2.80
CA ASN A 43 -19.64 10.97 3.28
C ASN A 43 -18.91 9.62 3.30
N SER A 44 -17.72 9.51 2.67
CA SER A 44 -16.89 8.32 2.76
C SER A 44 -16.34 8.18 4.17
N GLU A 45 -16.63 7.08 4.83
CA GLU A 45 -16.08 6.70 6.11
C GLU A 45 -14.62 6.27 5.93
N ASP A 46 -13.76 6.73 6.84
CA ASP A 46 -12.39 6.22 6.94
C ASP A 46 -12.45 5.00 7.86
N ILE A 47 -12.40 3.81 7.27
CA ILE A 47 -12.54 2.57 8.02
C ILE A 47 -11.29 2.42 8.89
N ALA A 48 -11.49 2.14 10.19
CA ALA A 48 -10.43 2.18 11.20
C ALA A 48 -9.25 1.20 10.96
N LEU A 49 -9.37 0.30 9.98
CA LEU A 49 -8.30 -0.60 9.56
C LEU A 49 -7.26 0.16 8.74
N SER A 50 -6.28 0.71 9.45
CA SER A 50 -5.07 1.26 8.83
C SER A 50 -4.06 0.15 8.57
N TRP A 51 -3.62 0.03 7.32
CA TRP A 51 -2.47 -0.79 6.94
C TRP A 51 -1.21 0.05 6.87
N ILE A 52 -0.13 -0.47 7.42
CA ILE A 52 1.21 0.08 7.24
C ILE A 52 2.04 -0.94 6.48
N PHE A 53 2.64 -0.54 5.36
CA PHE A 53 3.60 -1.37 4.64
C PHE A 53 4.97 -0.71 4.62
N MET A 54 5.99 -1.48 4.98
CA MET A 54 7.37 -1.00 5.07
C MET A 54 8.35 -2.03 4.55
N GLY A 55 9.40 -1.57 3.88
CA GLY A 55 10.48 -2.47 3.46
C GLY A 55 11.50 -1.80 2.55
N GLY A 56 12.62 -2.51 2.36
CA GLY A 56 13.69 -2.07 1.47
C GLY A 56 13.39 -2.33 -0.02
N PRO A 57 14.30 -1.91 -0.91
CA PRO A 57 14.20 -2.16 -2.34
C PRO A 57 14.00 -3.64 -2.67
N GLY A 58 13.13 -3.92 -3.64
CA GLY A 58 12.79 -5.27 -4.07
C GLY A 58 11.29 -5.57 -4.03
N PHE A 59 10.95 -6.85 -3.90
CA PHE A 59 9.55 -7.28 -3.92
C PHE A 59 8.77 -6.77 -2.70
N GLY A 60 7.65 -6.09 -2.97
CA GLY A 60 6.62 -5.80 -1.98
C GLY A 60 5.58 -6.92 -1.97
N ALA A 61 4.30 -6.56 -2.13
CA ALA A 61 3.22 -7.52 -2.28
C ALA A 61 3.27 -8.21 -3.64
N GLN A 62 3.09 -9.54 -3.66
CA GLN A 62 2.99 -10.33 -4.88
C GLN A 62 1.68 -10.02 -5.63
N MET A 63 1.53 -10.51 -6.86
CA MET A 63 0.31 -10.29 -7.64
C MET A 63 -0.88 -11.00 -6.98
N HIS A 64 -1.88 -10.24 -6.53
CA HIS A 64 -3.08 -10.76 -5.85
C HIS A 64 -4.27 -9.81 -6.01
N VAL A 65 -5.46 -10.29 -5.62
CA VAL A 65 -6.60 -9.45 -5.28
C VAL A 65 -6.79 -9.52 -3.77
N ASP A 66 -7.29 -8.44 -3.19
CA ASP A 66 -7.65 -8.41 -1.78
C ASP A 66 -8.98 -9.12 -1.54
N ASN A 67 -9.24 -9.44 -0.28
CA ASN A 67 -10.53 -9.90 0.20
C ASN A 67 -10.98 -8.99 1.36
N VAL A 68 -11.29 -7.75 1.00
CA VAL A 68 -11.72 -6.68 1.90
C VAL A 68 -13.12 -6.19 1.49
N HIS A 69 -13.75 -5.33 2.27
CA HIS A 69 -15.15 -4.94 2.04
C HIS A 69 -15.28 -3.86 0.97
N TYR A 70 -14.35 -2.90 0.95
CA TYR A 70 -14.42 -1.72 0.11
C TYR A 70 -13.12 -1.47 -0.66
N PRO A 71 -13.13 -0.61 -1.69
CA PRO A 71 -11.90 -0.17 -2.35
C PRO A 71 -10.88 0.40 -1.36
N SER A 72 -9.60 0.34 -1.73
CA SER A 72 -8.50 0.74 -0.86
C SER A 72 -7.75 1.94 -1.43
N TRP A 73 -7.25 2.79 -0.54
CA TRP A 73 -6.27 3.82 -0.88
C TRP A 73 -4.96 3.57 -0.14
N GLN A 74 -3.84 4.00 -0.73
CA GLN A 74 -2.52 3.92 -0.10
C GLN A 74 -1.71 5.18 -0.42
N ALA A 75 -1.29 5.88 0.63
CA ALA A 75 -0.41 7.04 0.57
C ALA A 75 1.06 6.61 0.72
N GLN A 76 1.92 7.14 -0.14
CA GLN A 76 3.36 6.93 -0.08
C GLN A 76 4.02 8.01 0.77
N LEU A 77 4.59 7.63 1.91
CA LEU A 77 5.19 8.57 2.87
C LEU A 77 6.69 8.73 2.63
N LYS A 78 7.38 7.65 2.26
CA LYS A 78 8.82 7.60 2.04
C LYS A 78 9.19 6.57 0.99
N GLY A 79 10.25 6.76 0.22
CA GLY A 79 10.62 5.87 -0.88
C GLY A 79 9.58 5.84 -2.00
N LYS A 80 9.80 4.99 -3.02
CA LYS A 80 8.93 4.89 -4.21
C LYS A 80 8.48 3.45 -4.43
N LYS A 81 7.23 3.25 -4.83
CA LYS A 81 6.70 1.94 -5.23
C LYS A 81 6.20 1.94 -6.66
N LEU A 82 6.62 0.96 -7.43
CA LEU A 82 5.95 0.59 -8.68
C LEU A 82 4.75 -0.30 -8.34
N TRP A 83 3.57 0.13 -8.77
CA TRP A 83 2.35 -0.66 -8.80
C TRP A 83 2.13 -1.21 -10.19
N ARG A 84 1.86 -2.51 -10.27
CA ARG A 84 1.40 -3.17 -11.48
C ARG A 84 -0.02 -3.65 -11.26
N LEU A 85 -0.93 -3.19 -12.11
CA LEU A 85 -2.32 -3.55 -12.10
C LEU A 85 -2.62 -4.43 -13.32
N ALA A 86 -3.22 -5.59 -13.09
CA ALA A 86 -3.68 -6.49 -14.14
C ALA A 86 -5.21 -6.55 -14.13
N PRO A 87 -5.83 -6.66 -15.32
CA PRO A 87 -7.27 -6.61 -15.44
C PRO A 87 -7.95 -7.80 -14.78
N PRO A 88 -9.18 -7.61 -14.25
CA PRO A 88 -10.00 -8.71 -13.76
C PRO A 88 -10.43 -9.64 -14.91
N PRO A 89 -10.80 -10.91 -14.63
CA PRO A 89 -11.20 -11.88 -15.64
C PRO A 89 -12.36 -11.40 -16.53
N GLU A 90 -13.30 -10.64 -15.96
CA GLU A 90 -14.51 -10.13 -16.60
C GLU A 90 -14.22 -9.22 -17.80
N CYS A 91 -13.07 -8.54 -17.80
CA CYS A 91 -12.66 -7.66 -18.89
C CYS A 91 -11.28 -7.98 -19.46
N TYR A 92 -10.78 -9.21 -19.25
CA TYR A 92 -9.43 -9.61 -19.64
C TYR A 92 -9.06 -9.30 -21.11
N LEU A 93 -10.03 -9.38 -22.03
CA LEU A 93 -9.82 -9.14 -23.46
C LEU A 93 -9.93 -7.68 -23.89
N SER A 94 -10.51 -6.80 -23.05
CA SER A 94 -10.77 -5.39 -23.38
C SER A 94 -10.01 -4.40 -22.50
N CYS A 95 -9.73 -4.78 -21.26
CA CYS A 95 -8.94 -4.00 -20.32
C CYS A 95 -7.43 -4.20 -20.54
N HIS A 96 -6.64 -3.21 -20.13
CA HIS A 96 -5.19 -3.24 -20.25
C HIS A 96 -4.52 -3.30 -18.88
N LYS A 97 -3.30 -3.85 -18.87
CA LYS A 97 -2.42 -3.73 -17.70
C LYS A 97 -2.01 -2.28 -17.54
N MET A 98 -1.91 -1.83 -16.29
CA MET A 98 -1.46 -0.49 -15.96
C MET A 98 -0.26 -0.58 -15.03
N GLU A 99 0.67 0.35 -15.18
CA GLU A 99 1.81 0.50 -14.28
C GLU A 99 1.87 1.96 -13.83
N VAL A 100 2.09 2.18 -12.54
CA VAL A 100 2.26 3.52 -11.98
C VAL A 100 3.31 3.50 -10.89
N ILE A 101 4.20 4.47 -10.91
CA ILE A 101 5.13 4.71 -9.81
C ILE A 101 4.45 5.71 -8.88
N VAL A 102 4.28 5.32 -7.62
CA VAL A 102 3.73 6.18 -6.57
C VAL A 102 4.91 6.75 -5.79
N GLU A 103 5.05 8.07 -5.81
CA GLU A 103 6.13 8.84 -5.19
C GLU A 103 5.71 9.38 -3.81
N PRO A 104 6.67 9.78 -2.95
CA PRO A 104 6.35 10.40 -1.67
C PRO A 104 5.39 11.61 -1.82
N GLY A 105 4.30 11.60 -1.05
CA GLY A 105 3.24 12.59 -1.12
C GLY A 105 2.08 12.23 -2.06
N GLU A 106 2.24 11.20 -2.88
CA GLU A 106 1.18 10.69 -3.76
C GLU A 106 0.31 9.64 -3.06
N ILE A 107 -0.92 9.52 -3.53
CA ILE A 107 -1.92 8.57 -3.05
C ILE A 107 -2.47 7.83 -4.25
N ILE A 108 -2.47 6.51 -4.18
CA ILE A 108 -3.13 5.65 -5.15
C ILE A 108 -4.45 5.13 -4.54
N ALA A 109 -5.54 5.19 -5.30
CA ALA A 109 -6.83 4.62 -4.92
C ALA A 109 -7.24 3.57 -5.97
N VAL A 110 -7.47 2.34 -5.53
CA VAL A 110 -7.76 1.18 -6.39
C VAL A 110 -8.82 0.32 -5.72
N ASP A 111 -9.77 -0.18 -6.50
CA ASP A 111 -10.62 -1.29 -6.08
C ASP A 111 -9.79 -2.59 -6.08
N THR A 112 -9.11 -2.86 -4.96
CA THR A 112 -8.17 -3.97 -4.81
C THR A 112 -8.84 -5.33 -4.74
N ASN A 113 -10.16 -5.37 -4.54
CA ASN A 113 -10.98 -6.58 -4.66
C ASN A 113 -11.22 -6.99 -6.12
N LYS A 114 -11.09 -6.05 -7.07
CA LYS A 114 -11.28 -6.31 -8.51
C LYS A 114 -9.97 -6.35 -9.27
N TRP A 115 -9.10 -5.36 -9.06
CA TRP A 115 -7.85 -5.26 -9.80
C TRP A 115 -6.77 -6.10 -9.15
N TYR A 116 -6.25 -7.06 -9.92
CA TYR A 116 -5.03 -7.77 -9.53
C TYR A 116 -3.90 -6.77 -9.43
N HIS A 117 -3.17 -6.78 -8.32
CA HIS A 117 -2.13 -5.80 -8.08
C HIS A 117 -0.88 -6.43 -7.46
N GLN A 118 0.27 -5.90 -7.86
CA GLN A 118 1.60 -6.23 -7.35
C GLN A 118 2.33 -4.93 -7.03
N THR A 119 3.15 -4.94 -5.98
CA THR A 119 4.02 -3.80 -5.64
C THR A 119 5.49 -4.17 -5.61
N ILE A 120 6.33 -3.27 -6.10
CA ILE A 120 7.79 -3.38 -6.09
C ILE A 120 8.35 -2.09 -5.50
N VAL A 121 9.15 -2.20 -4.44
CA VAL A 121 9.87 -1.06 -3.87
C VAL A 121 11.07 -0.76 -4.77
N LEU A 122 11.11 0.45 -5.31
CA LEU A 122 12.18 0.88 -6.20
C LEU A 122 13.49 1.13 -5.43
N PRO A 123 14.65 1.09 -6.10
CA PRO A 123 15.93 1.41 -5.47
C PRO A 123 15.95 2.79 -4.80
N GLY A 124 16.67 2.89 -3.69
CA GLY A 124 16.78 4.11 -2.90
C GLY A 124 16.63 3.81 -1.42
N GLU A 125 15.85 4.64 -0.73
CA GLU A 125 15.56 4.51 0.68
C GLU A 125 14.45 3.49 1.00
N ILE A 126 14.25 3.21 2.29
CA ILE A 126 13.11 2.42 2.78
C ILE A 126 11.78 3.01 2.28
N SER A 127 10.92 2.14 1.77
CA SER A 127 9.55 2.51 1.46
C SER A 127 8.69 2.44 2.71
N ILE A 128 7.88 3.46 2.96
CA ILE A 128 6.87 3.48 4.02
C ILE A 128 5.56 3.98 3.43
N THR A 129 4.49 3.23 3.63
CA THR A 129 3.15 3.60 3.19
C THR A 129 2.13 3.36 4.28
N ILE A 130 1.04 4.13 4.20
CA ILE A 130 -0.16 3.94 4.99
C ILE A 130 -1.36 3.85 4.05
N GLY A 131 -2.36 3.06 4.39
CA GLY A 131 -3.58 2.95 3.60
C GLY A 131 -4.74 2.46 4.43
N ALA A 132 -5.94 2.58 3.89
CA ALA A 132 -7.18 2.09 4.47
C ALA A 132 -8.22 1.81 3.37
N GLU A 133 -9.31 1.18 3.76
CA GLU A 133 -10.52 1.04 2.94
C GLU A 133 -11.33 2.36 2.94
N PHE A 134 -12.11 2.59 1.89
CA PHE A 134 -13.05 3.71 1.79
C PHE A 134 -14.34 3.31 1.06
N ASP A 135 -15.50 3.85 1.49
CA ASP A 135 -16.82 3.60 0.90
C ASP A 135 -17.44 4.81 0.15
#